data_AF-A0A7S3S087-F1
#
_entry.id   AF-A0A7S3S087-F1
#
_cell.length_a   1.000
_cell.length_b   1.000
_cell.length_c   1.000
_cell.angle_alpha   90.00
_cell.angle_beta   90.00
_cell.angle_gamma   90.00
#
_symmetry.space_group_name_H-M   'P 1'
#
loop_
_entity.id
_entity.type
_entity.pdbx_description
1 polymer ?
#
loop_
_entity_poly.entity_id
_entity_poly.type
_entity_poly.pdbx_seq_one_letter_code
_entity_poly.pdbx_strand_id
1 'polypeptide(L)'
;ELGCGTSPLAAQLYAEGRYERVVAIDGSKTAIAAQRERRAAQCGHATLCTRGLCYEVCDARSTPFADAVFGGAVDKGLLDAALCSEGFDYEAGLLAGEVARLLSDGGVWVSLSLSPPSVVLPLLSSLPHWASLDTQPHPSAAGVFSYVATRAERRPAARLPA
;
A
#
# COMPACT_ATOMS: atom_id res chain seq x y z
N GLU A 1 -2.20 -4.69 0.06
CA GLU A 1 -0.78 -4.83 0.45
C GLU A 1 0.08 -4.50 -0.76
N LEU A 2 0.99 -3.54 -0.61
CA LEU A 2 1.92 -3.10 -1.65
C LEU A 2 3.29 -3.72 -1.37
N GLY A 3 3.93 -4.29 -2.40
CA GLY A 3 5.24 -4.94 -2.24
C GLY A 3 5.17 -6.15 -1.32
N CYS A 4 4.20 -7.04 -1.54
CA CYS A 4 3.91 -8.14 -0.61
C CYS A 4 5.06 -9.17 -0.52
N GLY A 5 5.94 -9.23 -1.52
CA GLY A 5 6.99 -10.22 -1.65
C GLY A 5 6.47 -11.63 -1.38
N THR A 6 7.16 -12.35 -0.49
CA THR A 6 6.76 -13.69 -0.03
C THR A 6 6.16 -13.71 1.37
N SER A 7 5.82 -12.52 1.91
CA SER A 7 5.26 -12.31 3.25
C SER A 7 3.89 -12.99 3.40
N PRO A 8 3.54 -13.56 4.58
CA PRO A 8 2.20 -14.07 4.82
C PRO A 8 1.16 -12.98 5.10
N LEU A 9 1.55 -11.69 5.16
CA LEU A 9 0.73 -10.59 5.65
C LEU A 9 -0.64 -10.48 4.97
N ALA A 10 -0.75 -10.45 3.63
CA ALA A 10 -2.05 -10.44 2.96
C ALA A 10 -2.95 -11.61 3.34
N ALA A 11 -2.38 -12.81 3.51
CA ALA A 11 -3.17 -13.98 3.92
C ALA A 11 -3.63 -13.86 5.38
N GLN A 12 -2.79 -13.30 6.25
CA GLN A 12 -3.15 -13.04 7.64
C GLN A 12 -4.24 -11.96 7.74
N LEU A 13 -4.11 -10.85 7.01
CA LEU A 13 -5.13 -9.80 6.93
C LEU A 13 -6.47 -10.37 6.44
N TYR A 14 -6.45 -11.19 5.39
CA TYR A 14 -7.66 -11.83 4.88
C TYR A 14 -8.28 -12.80 5.91
N ALA A 15 -7.45 -13.55 6.64
CA ALA A 15 -7.91 -14.50 7.66
C ALA A 15 -8.57 -13.83 8.88
N GLU A 16 -8.30 -12.56 9.16
CA GLU A 16 -9.00 -11.78 10.20
C GLU A 16 -10.51 -11.63 9.91
N GLY A 17 -10.94 -11.83 8.66
CA GLY A 17 -12.35 -11.79 8.26
C GLY A 17 -12.99 -10.39 8.32
N ARG A 18 -12.21 -9.35 8.60
CA ARG A 18 -12.66 -7.95 8.69
C ARG A 18 -12.63 -7.20 7.36
N TYR A 19 -11.90 -7.73 6.37
CA TYR A 19 -11.74 -7.12 5.06
C TYR A 19 -12.48 -7.95 4.02
N GLU A 20 -13.40 -7.33 3.29
CA GLU A 20 -14.12 -7.98 2.19
C GLU A 20 -13.16 -8.47 1.09
N ARG A 21 -12.13 -7.66 0.81
CA ARG A 21 -11.13 -7.95 -0.21
C ARG A 21 -9.75 -7.48 0.22
N VAL A 22 -8.77 -8.36 0.06
CA VAL A 22 -7.34 -8.10 0.20
C VAL A 22 -6.68 -8.35 -1.15
N VAL A 23 -6.16 -7.27 -1.75
CA VAL A 23 -5.33 -7.33 -2.95
C VAL A 23 -3.87 -7.12 -2.54
N ALA A 24 -3.02 -8.08 -2.89
CA ALA A 24 -1.59 -8.05 -2.65
C ALA A 24 -0.86 -7.91 -3.98
N ILE A 25 0.02 -6.92 -4.10
CA ILE A 25 0.79 -6.69 -5.32
C ILE A 25 2.28 -6.71 -5.08
N ASP A 26 3.04 -7.08 -6.09
CA ASP A 26 4.51 -6.99 -6.10
C ASP A 26 5.03 -6.88 -7.54
N GLY A 27 6.15 -6.17 -7.74
CA GLY A 27 6.81 -6.10 -9.05
C GLY A 27 7.49 -7.42 -9.45
N SER A 28 7.79 -8.29 -8.48
CA SER A 28 8.45 -9.57 -8.69
C SER A 28 7.46 -10.65 -9.13
N LYS A 29 7.55 -11.04 -10.41
CA LYS A 29 6.84 -12.21 -10.96
C LYS A 29 7.09 -13.48 -10.16
N THR A 30 8.32 -13.69 -9.70
CA THR A 30 8.72 -14.86 -8.91
C THR A 30 8.06 -14.87 -7.55
N ALA A 31 8.00 -13.73 -6.86
CA ALA A 31 7.34 -13.64 -5.55
C ALA A 31 5.84 -13.92 -5.66
N ILE A 32 5.17 -13.32 -6.65
CA ILE A 32 3.74 -13.55 -6.91
C ILE A 32 3.47 -15.00 -7.30
N ALA A 33 4.31 -15.62 -8.13
CA ALA A 33 4.18 -17.04 -8.47
C ALA A 33 4.25 -17.92 -7.21
N ALA A 34 5.23 -17.67 -6.34
CA ALA A 34 5.37 -18.42 -5.08
C ALA A 34 4.17 -18.23 -4.14
N GLN A 35 3.62 -17.01 -4.05
CA GLN A 35 2.40 -16.76 -3.27
C GLN A 35 1.20 -17.52 -3.85
N ARG A 36 0.99 -17.43 -5.17
CA ARG A 36 -0.10 -18.12 -5.86
C ARG A 36 -0.01 -19.63 -5.68
N GLU A 37 1.18 -20.21 -5.81
CA GLU A 37 1.42 -21.65 -5.63
C GLU A 37 1.11 -22.11 -4.19
N ARG A 38 1.66 -21.41 -3.18
CA ARG A 38 1.40 -21.71 -1.75
C ARG A 38 -0.08 -21.70 -1.40
N ARG A 39 -0.88 -20.90 -2.11
CA ARG A 39 -2.32 -20.74 -1.87
C ARG A 39 -3.17 -21.63 -2.77
N ALA A 40 -2.69 -21.95 -3.96
CA ALA A 40 -3.34 -22.87 -4.88
C ALA A 40 -3.51 -24.27 -4.26
N ALA A 41 -2.55 -24.70 -3.41
CA ALA A 41 -2.64 -25.93 -2.64
C ALA A 41 -3.91 -26.05 -1.76
N GLN A 42 -4.60 -24.94 -1.47
CA GLN A 42 -5.83 -24.93 -0.66
C GLN A 42 -7.10 -24.98 -1.51
N CYS A 43 -7.21 -24.18 -2.59
CA CYS A 43 -8.43 -24.12 -3.42
C CYS A 43 -8.24 -23.56 -4.85
N GLY A 44 -7.00 -23.45 -5.34
CA GLY A 44 -6.68 -22.77 -6.60
C GLY A 44 -6.73 -21.24 -6.50
N HIS A 45 -5.84 -20.55 -7.21
CA HIS A 45 -5.70 -19.09 -7.07
C HIS A 45 -6.93 -18.31 -7.60
N ALA A 46 -7.50 -18.72 -8.72
CA ALA A 46 -8.68 -18.05 -9.29
C ALA A 46 -9.87 -18.06 -8.30
N THR A 47 -10.14 -19.21 -7.69
CA THR A 47 -11.16 -19.36 -6.65
C THR A 47 -10.86 -18.53 -5.41
N LEU A 48 -9.59 -18.41 -5.02
CA LEU A 48 -9.21 -17.61 -3.87
C LEU A 48 -9.39 -16.11 -4.15
N CYS A 49 -9.07 -15.67 -5.35
CA CYS A 49 -9.24 -14.27 -5.75
C CYS A 49 -10.72 -13.89 -5.84
N THR A 50 -11.60 -14.77 -6.35
CA THR A 50 -13.05 -14.53 -6.32
C THR A 50 -13.62 -14.49 -4.90
N ARG A 51 -12.97 -15.14 -3.94
CA ARG A 51 -13.32 -15.11 -2.51
C ARG A 51 -12.76 -13.89 -1.77
N GLY A 52 -11.92 -13.09 -2.42
CA GLY A 52 -11.44 -11.82 -1.87
C GLY A 52 -9.94 -11.76 -1.57
N LEU A 53 -9.13 -12.79 -1.83
CA LEU A 53 -7.67 -12.72 -1.68
C LEU A 53 -6.95 -12.90 -3.03
N CYS A 54 -6.42 -11.80 -3.57
CA CYS A 54 -5.77 -11.78 -4.87
C CYS A 54 -4.28 -11.40 -4.73
N TYR A 55 -3.44 -11.99 -5.58
CA TYR A 55 -2.00 -11.72 -5.67
C TYR A 55 -1.71 -11.35 -7.12
N GLU A 56 -1.21 -10.16 -7.39
CA GLU A 56 -0.99 -9.66 -8.76
C GLU A 56 0.43 -9.13 -8.96
N VAL A 57 0.98 -9.35 -10.16
CA VAL A 57 2.23 -8.71 -10.56
C VAL A 57 1.91 -7.28 -10.96
N CYS A 58 2.42 -6.31 -10.22
CA CYS A 58 2.16 -4.89 -10.47
C CYS A 58 3.25 -4.01 -9.87
N ASP A 59 3.62 -2.95 -10.58
CA ASP A 59 4.41 -1.87 -10.01
C ASP A 59 3.53 -1.01 -9.09
N ALA A 60 3.94 -0.84 -7.83
CA ALA A 60 3.18 -0.09 -6.85
C ALA A 60 3.18 1.43 -7.07
N ARG A 61 4.05 1.93 -7.96
CA ARG A 61 4.10 3.35 -8.37
C ARG A 61 3.11 3.67 -9.50
N SER A 62 2.57 2.65 -10.16
CA SER A 62 1.62 2.79 -11.28
C SER A 62 0.82 1.50 -11.44
N THR A 63 -0.39 1.50 -10.87
CA THR A 63 -1.26 0.33 -10.80
C THR A 63 -2.44 0.47 -11.77
N PRO A 64 -3.00 -0.66 -12.27
CA PRO A 64 -4.13 -0.63 -13.19
C PRO A 64 -5.49 -0.45 -12.50
N PHE A 65 -5.51 -0.27 -11.17
CA PHE A 65 -6.76 -0.14 -10.42
C PHE A 65 -7.35 1.26 -10.61
N ALA A 66 -8.67 1.36 -10.56
CA ALA A 66 -9.36 2.65 -10.61
C ALA A 66 -9.10 3.49 -9.34
N ASP A 67 -9.33 4.79 -9.44
CA ASP A 67 -9.24 5.70 -8.31
C ASP A 67 -10.27 5.34 -7.22
N ALA A 68 -9.94 5.63 -5.97
CA ALA A 68 -10.88 5.52 -4.84
C ALA A 68 -11.41 4.11 -4.49
N VAL A 69 -10.79 3.04 -5.00
CA VAL A 69 -11.36 1.68 -4.85
C VAL A 69 -10.96 0.97 -3.57
N PHE A 70 -10.04 1.53 -2.78
CA PHE A 70 -9.57 0.93 -1.52
C PHE A 70 -9.87 1.81 -0.29
N GLY A 71 -10.36 1.19 0.78
CA GLY A 71 -10.49 1.84 2.10
C GLY A 71 -9.18 1.92 2.88
N GLY A 72 -8.19 1.10 2.50
CA GLY A 72 -6.89 1.10 3.15
C GLY A 72 -5.80 0.48 2.30
N ALA A 73 -4.57 0.93 2.55
CA ALA A 73 -3.34 0.43 1.96
C ALA A 73 -2.35 0.10 3.08
N VAL A 74 -1.54 -0.92 2.85
CA VAL A 74 -0.45 -1.28 3.76
C VAL A 74 0.75 -1.68 2.95
N ASP A 75 1.93 -1.23 3.39
CA ASP A 75 3.21 -1.74 2.92
C ASP A 75 4.12 -2.01 4.10
N LYS A 76 5.03 -2.98 3.93
CA LYS A 76 6.03 -3.33 4.93
C LYS A 76 7.37 -3.46 4.23
N GLY A 77 8.15 -2.38 4.29
CA GLY A 77 9.46 -2.28 3.66
C GLY A 77 9.46 -1.90 2.18
N LEU A 78 8.29 -1.67 1.55
CA LEU A 78 8.26 -1.19 0.17
C LEU A 78 8.70 0.27 0.10
N LEU A 79 8.26 1.10 1.06
CA LEU A 79 8.73 2.47 1.17
C LEU A 79 10.26 2.50 1.32
N ASP A 80 10.84 1.60 2.12
CA ASP A 80 12.30 1.50 2.27
C ASP A 80 12.98 1.13 0.94
N ALA A 81 12.37 0.24 0.14
CA ALA A 81 12.89 -0.11 -1.18
C ALA A 81 12.88 1.08 -2.14
N ALA A 82 11.82 1.91 -2.10
CA ALA A 82 11.78 3.17 -2.87
C ALA A 82 12.84 4.16 -2.37
N LEU A 83 13.10 4.21 -1.06
CA LEU A 83 14.10 5.11 -0.48
C LEU A 83 15.55 4.70 -0.76
N CYS A 84 15.78 3.48 -1.25
CA CYS A 84 17.10 2.98 -1.64
C CYS A 84 17.46 3.28 -3.11
N SER A 85 16.56 3.89 -3.89
CA SER A 85 16.84 4.21 -5.30
C SER A 85 17.65 5.49 -5.44
N GLU A 86 18.31 5.65 -6.60
CA GLU A 86 18.69 6.98 -7.06
C GLU A 86 17.41 7.79 -7.31
N GLY A 87 17.37 9.06 -6.88
CA GLY A 87 16.13 9.85 -6.92
C GLY A 87 15.04 9.37 -5.96
N PHE A 88 15.44 8.91 -4.77
CA PHE A 88 14.57 8.35 -3.73
C PHE A 88 13.32 9.20 -3.43
N ASP A 89 13.44 10.52 -3.52
CA ASP A 89 12.38 11.48 -3.26
C ASP A 89 11.29 11.42 -4.33
N TYR A 90 11.71 11.36 -5.59
CA TYR A 90 10.82 11.17 -6.73
C TYR A 90 10.11 9.81 -6.66
N GLU A 91 10.85 8.73 -6.38
CA GLU A 91 10.30 7.38 -6.32
C GLU A 91 9.33 7.18 -5.17
N ALA A 92 9.65 7.69 -3.98
CA ALA A 92 8.74 7.72 -2.83
C ALA A 92 7.51 8.61 -3.13
N GLY A 93 7.69 9.71 -3.86
CA GLY A 93 6.61 10.58 -4.30
C GLY A 93 5.63 9.88 -5.24
N LEU A 94 6.13 9.14 -6.23
CA LEU A 94 5.29 8.33 -7.14
C LEU A 94 4.51 7.27 -6.37
N LEU A 95 5.18 6.53 -5.48
CA LEU A 95 4.53 5.54 -4.64
C LEU A 95 3.42 6.18 -3.79
N ALA A 96 3.73 7.24 -3.05
CA ALA A 96 2.77 7.91 -2.19
C ALA A 96 1.59 8.51 -2.96
N GLY A 97 1.85 9.12 -4.13
CA GLY A 97 0.83 9.65 -5.02
C GLY A 97 -0.11 8.56 -5.54
N GLU A 98 0.44 7.42 -5.93
CA GLU A 98 -0.34 6.28 -6.39
C GLU A 98 -1.18 5.68 -5.26
N VAL A 99 -0.64 5.54 -4.06
CA VAL A 99 -1.42 5.12 -2.89
C VAL A 99 -2.57 6.10 -2.60
N ALA A 100 -2.30 7.40 -2.66
CA ALA A 100 -3.34 8.40 -2.48
C ALA A 100 -4.44 8.32 -3.56
N ARG A 101 -4.09 8.02 -4.81
CA ARG A 101 -5.07 7.83 -5.90
C ARG A 101 -5.98 6.65 -5.64
N LEU A 102 -5.41 5.53 -5.17
CA LEU A 102 -6.10 4.29 -4.87
C LEU A 102 -7.05 4.39 -3.68
N LEU A 103 -6.72 5.22 -2.69
CA LEU A 103 -7.53 5.39 -1.49
C LEU A 103 -8.81 6.18 -1.76
N SER A 104 -9.90 5.68 -1.20
CA SER A 104 -11.14 6.44 -0.98
C SER A 104 -10.89 7.58 0.01
N ASP A 105 -11.83 8.52 0.06
CA ASP A 105 -11.73 9.69 0.93
C ASP A 105 -11.74 9.22 2.40
N GLY A 106 -10.80 9.73 3.21
CA GLY A 106 -10.57 9.24 4.57
C GLY A 106 -9.90 7.85 4.66
N GLY A 107 -9.62 7.20 3.53
CA GLY A 107 -8.87 5.95 3.50
C GLY A 107 -7.45 6.11 4.05
N VAL A 108 -6.91 5.03 4.61
CA VAL A 108 -5.65 5.09 5.37
C VAL A 108 -4.55 4.27 4.70
N TRP A 109 -3.36 4.85 4.60
CA TRP A 109 -2.14 4.13 4.29
C TRP A 109 -1.32 3.92 5.56
N VAL A 110 -0.98 2.66 5.85
CA VAL A 110 -0.03 2.29 6.91
C VAL A 110 1.27 1.80 6.28
N SER A 111 2.37 2.49 6.53
CA SER A 111 3.71 2.05 6.11
C SER A 111 4.53 1.61 7.32
N LEU A 112 5.02 0.37 7.28
CA LEU A 112 5.98 -0.15 8.25
C LEU A 112 7.37 -0.07 7.64
N SER A 113 8.20 0.84 8.17
CA SER A 113 9.46 1.23 7.55
C SER A 113 10.60 1.29 8.56
N LEU A 114 11.80 0.93 8.11
CA LEU A 114 13.05 1.10 8.87
C LEU A 114 13.59 2.53 8.80
N SER A 115 13.10 3.32 7.84
CA SER A 115 13.51 4.69 7.63
C SER A 115 12.97 5.60 8.74
N PRO A 116 13.82 6.44 9.37
CA PRO A 116 13.43 7.25 10.50
C PRO A 116 12.52 8.42 10.08
N PRO A 117 11.75 9.01 11.03
CA PRO A 117 10.82 10.10 10.73
C PRO A 117 11.47 11.31 10.07
N SER A 118 12.74 11.57 10.36
CA SER A 118 13.52 12.65 9.73
C SER A 118 13.71 12.49 8.23
N VAL A 119 13.53 11.28 7.68
CA VAL A 119 13.60 11.00 6.23
C VAL A 119 12.19 10.95 5.64
N VAL A 120 11.28 10.22 6.27
CA VAL A 120 9.95 9.93 5.69
C VAL A 120 8.99 11.12 5.79
N LEU A 121 8.95 11.82 6.93
CA LEU A 121 7.97 12.90 7.12
C LEU A 121 8.16 14.06 6.13
N PRO A 122 9.38 14.57 5.84
CA PRO A 122 9.56 15.63 4.85
C PRO A 122 9.06 15.24 3.45
N LEU A 123 9.25 13.99 3.04
CA LEU A 123 8.80 13.48 1.75
C LEU A 123 7.28 13.45 1.66
N LEU A 124 6.62 12.82 2.64
CA LEU A 124 5.18 12.63 2.60
C LEU A 124 4.39 13.89 2.91
N SER A 125 4.86 14.73 3.85
CA SER A 125 4.17 15.98 4.23
C SER A 125 4.17 17.04 3.14
N SER A 126 5.10 16.96 2.18
CA SER A 126 5.13 17.84 1.01
C SER A 126 4.01 17.56 0.00
N LEU A 127 3.38 16.38 0.08
CA LEU A 127 2.35 15.96 -0.86
C LEU A 127 0.97 16.46 -0.42
N PRO A 128 0.18 17.11 -1.29
CA PRO A 128 -1.11 17.72 -0.94
C PRO A 128 -2.24 16.68 -0.75
N HIS A 129 -1.91 15.39 -0.76
CA HIS A 129 -2.87 14.30 -0.78
C HIS A 129 -3.34 13.88 0.61
N TRP A 130 -2.60 14.23 1.65
CA TRP A 130 -2.79 13.72 3.01
C TRP A 130 -3.47 14.76 3.89
N ALA A 131 -4.53 14.36 4.59
CA ALA A 131 -5.19 15.18 5.61
C ALA A 131 -4.44 15.13 6.94
N SER A 132 -3.88 13.97 7.28
CA SER A 132 -3.01 13.78 8.43
C SER A 132 -1.87 12.83 8.08
N LEU A 133 -0.76 12.99 8.79
CA LEU A 133 0.38 12.09 8.74
C LEU A 133 0.91 11.93 10.17
N ASP A 134 0.70 10.75 10.72
CA ASP A 134 1.11 10.40 12.07
C ASP A 134 2.25 9.38 12.02
N THR A 135 3.14 9.42 13.00
CA THR A 135 4.23 8.45 13.12
C THR A 135 4.47 8.04 14.57
N GLN A 136 4.81 6.77 14.76
CA GLN A 136 5.23 6.24 16.04
C GLN A 136 6.24 5.10 15.84
N PRO A 137 7.15 4.86 16.79
CA PRO A 137 7.91 3.62 16.84
C PRO A 137 6.95 2.42 16.88
N HIS A 138 7.27 1.36 16.13
CA HIS A 138 6.44 0.16 16.13
C HIS A 138 6.62 -0.57 17.48
N PRO A 139 5.53 -0.89 18.21
CA PRO A 139 5.61 -1.33 19.60
C PRO A 139 6.33 -2.67 19.79
N SER A 140 6.33 -3.51 18.76
CA SER A 140 6.90 -4.86 18.81
C SER A 140 8.13 -5.05 17.92
N ALA A 141 8.64 -3.99 17.30
CA ALA A 141 9.78 -4.09 16.38
C ALA A 141 10.72 -2.90 16.56
N ALA A 142 11.80 -3.11 17.30
CA ALA A 142 12.81 -2.08 17.55
C ALA A 142 13.41 -1.59 16.23
N GLY A 143 13.50 -0.26 16.07
CA GLY A 143 14.02 0.38 14.86
C GLY A 143 13.05 0.43 13.69
N VAL A 144 11.82 -0.09 13.84
CA VAL A 144 10.75 0.07 12.84
C VAL A 144 9.82 1.20 13.27
N PHE A 145 9.38 1.99 12.31
CA PHE A 145 8.39 3.06 12.49
C PHE A 145 7.11 2.70 11.75
N SER A 146 5.99 3.08 12.34
CA SER A 146 4.67 3.03 11.70
C SER A 146 4.29 4.44 11.27
N TYR A 147 4.12 4.62 9.97
CA TYR A 147 3.58 5.85 9.39
C TYR A 147 2.13 5.62 9.01
N VAL A 148 1.25 6.52 9.45
CA VAL A 148 -0.20 6.45 9.17
C VAL A 148 -0.58 7.73 8.44
N ALA A 149 -0.89 7.62 7.15
CA ALA A 149 -1.32 8.73 6.32
C ALA A 149 -2.81 8.61 6.01
N THR A 150 -3.59 9.62 6.36
CA THR A 150 -5.03 9.66 6.07
C THR A 150 -5.29 10.44 4.80
N ARG A 151 -6.04 9.87 3.86
CA ARG A 151 -6.36 10.49 2.58
C ARG A 151 -7.26 11.71 2.78
N ALA A 152 -6.85 12.85 2.23
CA ALA A 152 -7.69 14.04 2.17
C ALA A 152 -8.93 13.85 1.29
N GLU A 153 -10.03 14.47 1.67
CA GLU A 153 -11.27 14.48 0.89
C GLU A 153 -11.02 15.09 -0.51
N ARG A 154 -11.58 14.47 -1.55
CA ARG A 154 -11.56 15.04 -2.89
C ARG A 154 -12.45 16.26 -2.88
N ARG A 155 -11.85 17.43 -3.16
CA ARG A 155 -12.65 18.64 -3.42
C ARG A 155 -13.56 18.34 -4.61
N PRO A 156 -14.87 18.62 -4.52
CA PRO A 156 -15.74 18.51 -5.67
C PRO A 156 -15.17 19.38 -6.80
N ALA A 157 -15.12 18.84 -8.02
CA ALA A 157 -14.74 19.62 -9.18
C ALA A 157 -15.60 20.89 -9.19
N ALA A 158 -14.95 22.05 -9.21
CA ALA A 158 -15.67 23.30 -9.35
C ALA A 158 -16.54 23.18 -10.61
N ARG A 159 -17.86 23.24 -10.45
CA ARG A 159 -18.75 23.31 -11.61
C ARG A 159 -18.36 24.59 -12.33
N LEU A 160 -17.80 24.45 -13.53
CA LEU A 160 -17.62 25.60 -14.41
C LEU A 160 -19.02 26.22 -14.60
N PRO A 161 -19.17 27.55 -14.41
CA PRO A 161 -20.44 28.20 -14.71
C PRO A 161 -20.80 27.94 -16.16
N ALA A 162 -22.08 27.63 -16.39
CA ALA A 162 -22.66 27.37 -17.71
C ALA A 162 -22.60 28.60 -18.62
#